data_AF-A0A1E7Z0Y2-F1
#
_entry.id   AF-A0A1E7Z0Y2-F1
#
_cell.length_a   1.000
_cell.length_b   1.000
_cell.length_c   1.000
_cell.angle_alpha   90.00
_cell.angle_beta   90.00
_cell.angle_gamma   90.00
#
_symmetry.space_group_name_H-M   'P 1'
#
loop_
_entity.id
_entity.type
_entity.pdbx_description
1 polymer ?
#
loop_
_entity_poly.entity_id
_entity_poly.type
_entity_poly.pdbx_seq_one_letter_code
_entity_poly.pdbx_strand_id
1 'polypeptide(L)'
;MHLYEVEMLIARHRILLSLGFEEDAFSELEKAEELCAEVAENYGYKGWRLPNSCRPSPEIADIWDFHYGYGSWRASEAEDDARMLSCETYNESARHPAWVYCPRGHNAVFSKDGYDECAACGAPMTPADEETYFDALCAAGQCM
;
A
#
# COMPACT_ATOMS: atom_id res chain seq x y z
N MET A 1 13.67 -10.01 7.12
CA MET A 1 12.65 -10.07 6.04
C MET A 1 11.64 -11.13 6.46
N HIS A 2 10.69 -10.78 7.32
CA HIS A 2 9.82 -11.73 8.03
C HIS A 2 8.32 -11.53 7.73
N LEU A 3 7.94 -10.49 6.97
CA LEU A 3 6.54 -10.20 6.67
C LEU A 3 5.89 -11.30 5.79
N TYR A 4 6.64 -11.88 4.85
CA TYR A 4 6.12 -12.97 4.01
C TYR A 4 5.77 -14.21 4.84
N GLU A 5 6.47 -14.45 5.94
CA GLU A 5 6.21 -15.58 6.84
C GLU A 5 4.90 -15.38 7.59
N VAL A 6 4.63 -14.15 8.05
CA VAL A 6 3.36 -13.75 8.66
C VAL A 6 2.20 -13.92 7.65
N GLU A 7 2.37 -13.47 6.40
CA GLU A 7 1.39 -13.68 5.33
C GLU A 7 1.09 -15.16 5.07
N MET A 8 2.12 -16.01 5.07
CA MET A 8 1.95 -17.45 4.91
C MET A 8 1.18 -18.08 6.07
N LEU A 9 1.44 -17.65 7.31
CA LEU A 9 0.73 -18.12 8.50
C LEU A 9 -0.75 -17.71 8.48
N ILE A 10 -1.06 -16.47 8.09
CA ILE A 10 -2.44 -16.00 7.94
C ILE A 10 -3.17 -16.74 6.82
N ALA A 11 -2.52 -16.95 5.67
CA ALA A 11 -3.08 -17.75 4.59
C ALA A 11 -3.39 -19.18 5.04
N ARG A 12 -2.48 -19.79 5.81
CA ARG A 12 -2.65 -21.13 6.36
C ARG A 12 -3.77 -21.21 7.39
N HIS A 13 -3.88 -20.21 8.27
CA HIS A 13 -5.00 -20.06 9.20
C HIS A 13 -6.35 -20.07 8.46
N ARG A 14 -6.50 -19.25 7.42
CA ARG A 14 -7.72 -19.19 6.60
C ARG A 14 -8.06 -20.55 5.96
N ILE A 15 -7.06 -21.26 5.45
CA ILE A 15 -7.25 -22.59 4.86
C ILE A 15 -7.70 -23.58 5.93
N LEU A 16 -7.05 -23.62 7.10
CA LEU A 16 -7.39 -24.54 8.18
C LEU A 16 -8.80 -24.30 8.73
N LEU A 17 -9.21 -23.03 8.89
CA LEU A 17 -10.59 -22.67 9.22
C LEU A 17 -11.57 -23.20 8.17
N SER A 18 -11.28 -23.02 6.89
CA SER A 18 -12.15 -23.48 5.80
C SER A 18 -12.31 -25.01 5.76
N LEU A 19 -11.33 -25.75 6.29
CA LEU A 19 -11.32 -27.20 6.37
C LEU A 19 -11.90 -27.73 7.70
N GLY A 20 -12.27 -26.85 8.64
CA GLY A 20 -12.82 -27.22 9.95
C GLY A 20 -11.79 -27.62 11.00
N PHE A 21 -10.50 -27.35 10.78
CA PHE A 21 -9.42 -27.61 11.75
C PHE A 21 -9.21 -26.37 12.64
N GLU A 22 -10.15 -26.12 13.54
CA GLU A 22 -10.17 -24.88 14.35
C GLU A 22 -8.96 -24.75 15.28
N GLU A 23 -8.59 -25.79 16.05
CA GLU A 23 -7.45 -25.74 16.97
C GLU A 23 -6.12 -25.43 16.26
N ASP A 24 -5.86 -26.10 15.14
CA ASP A 24 -4.67 -25.85 14.33
C ASP A 24 -4.69 -24.46 13.71
N ALA A 25 -5.87 -23.99 13.27
CA ALA A 25 -6.01 -22.65 12.72
C ALA A 25 -5.68 -21.57 13.76
N PHE A 26 -6.16 -21.69 15.00
CA PHE A 26 -5.85 -20.73 16.07
C PHE A 26 -4.37 -20.77 16.45
N SER A 27 -3.74 -21.95 16.47
CA SER A 27 -2.29 -22.05 16.72
C SER A 27 -1.47 -21.34 15.64
N GLU A 28 -1.87 -21.41 14.37
CA GLU A 28 -1.17 -20.70 13.30
C GLU A 28 -1.40 -19.19 13.35
N LEU A 29 -2.56 -18.73 13.83
CA LEU A 29 -2.84 -17.31 14.06
C LEU A 29 -2.00 -16.75 15.21
N GLU A 30 -1.89 -17.47 16.32
CA GLU A 30 -1.07 -17.07 17.48
C GLU A 30 0.41 -16.88 17.07
N LYS A 31 0.95 -17.82 16.28
CA LYS A 31 2.31 -17.68 15.71
C LYS A 31 2.43 -16.49 14.77
N ALA A 32 1.38 -16.21 13.99
CA ALA A 32 1.37 -15.06 13.11
C ALA A 32 1.42 -13.76 13.91
N GLU A 33 0.65 -13.66 15.00
CA GLU A 33 0.62 -12.49 15.89
C GLU A 33 1.99 -12.23 16.55
N GLU A 34 2.62 -13.27 17.12
CA GLU A 34 3.95 -13.15 17.74
C GLU A 34 5.00 -12.66 16.73
N LEU A 35 5.05 -13.28 15.56
CA LEU A 35 6.02 -12.91 14.52
C LEU A 35 5.70 -11.53 13.94
N CYS A 36 4.43 -11.18 13.80
CA CYS A 36 3.95 -9.88 13.34
C CYS A 36 4.39 -8.75 14.28
N ALA A 37 4.29 -8.98 15.59
CA ALA A 37 4.80 -8.05 16.61
C ALA A 37 6.33 -7.90 16.52
N GLU A 38 7.08 -9.00 16.39
CA GLU A 38 8.53 -8.96 16.20
C GLU A 38 8.94 -8.19 14.92
N VAL A 39 8.21 -8.39 13.82
CA VAL A 39 8.43 -7.64 12.56
C VAL A 39 8.21 -6.15 12.78
N ALA A 40 7.14 -5.75 13.48
CA ALA A 40 6.85 -4.34 13.74
C ALA A 40 7.92 -3.65 14.60
N GLU A 41 8.54 -4.35 15.54
CA GLU A 41 9.65 -3.81 16.34
C GLU A 41 10.92 -3.58 15.49
N ASN A 42 11.18 -4.48 14.54
CA ASN A 42 12.39 -4.45 13.71
C ASN A 42 12.27 -3.54 12.47
N TYR A 43 11.06 -3.29 11.97
CA TYR A 43 10.81 -2.39 10.84
C TYR A 43 10.30 -1.04 11.34
N GLY A 44 11.23 -0.05 11.36
CA GLY A 44 11.07 1.37 11.67
C GLY A 44 9.69 1.86 12.12
N TYR A 45 9.62 2.33 13.38
CA TYR A 45 8.48 2.98 14.03
C TYR A 45 7.11 2.48 13.54
N LYS A 46 6.71 1.29 14.00
CA LYS A 46 5.31 0.83 13.95
C LYS A 46 4.76 0.59 12.53
N GLY A 47 5.57 0.15 11.57
CA GLY A 47 5.09 -0.13 10.21
C GLY A 47 4.89 1.12 9.33
N TRP A 48 5.26 2.32 9.81
CA TRP A 48 5.07 3.59 9.09
C TRP A 48 6.04 3.82 7.92
N ARG A 49 7.05 2.97 7.74
CA ARG A 49 7.99 3.03 6.60
C ARG A 49 8.26 1.65 6.01
N LEU A 50 7.20 0.92 5.70
CA LEU A 50 7.37 -0.19 4.78
C LEU A 50 7.77 0.35 3.40
N PRO A 51 8.72 -0.31 2.70
CA PRO A 51 8.98 0.00 1.30
C PRO A 51 7.68 -0.09 0.51
N ASN A 52 7.46 0.80 -0.47
CA ASN A 52 6.23 0.80 -1.29
C ASN A 52 5.95 -0.53 -2.02
N SER A 53 6.96 -1.41 -2.11
CA SER A 53 6.86 -2.78 -2.63
C SER A 53 6.30 -3.81 -1.63
N CYS A 54 6.01 -3.40 -0.40
CA CYS A 54 5.61 -4.25 0.71
C CYS A 54 4.31 -3.71 1.30
N ARG A 55 3.16 -4.20 0.79
CA ARG A 55 1.84 -3.90 1.34
C ARG A 55 1.39 -5.10 2.19
N PRO A 56 1.24 -4.95 3.52
CA PRO A 56 0.75 -6.02 4.39
C PRO A 56 -0.73 -6.27 4.13
N SER A 57 -1.20 -7.49 4.42
CA SER A 57 -2.63 -7.80 4.43
C SER A 57 -3.37 -7.05 5.54
N PRO A 58 -4.70 -6.87 5.40
CA PRO A 58 -5.52 -6.19 6.40
C PRO A 58 -5.39 -6.77 7.81
N GLU A 59 -5.23 -8.09 7.94
CA GLU A 59 -5.07 -8.75 9.24
C GLU A 59 -3.75 -8.41 9.93
N ILE A 60 -2.66 -8.26 9.17
CA ILE A 60 -1.38 -7.78 9.72
C ILE A 60 -1.52 -6.33 10.18
N ALA A 61 -2.21 -5.50 9.40
CA ALA A 61 -2.46 -4.11 9.77
C ALA A 61 -3.31 -4.02 11.05
N ASP A 62 -4.35 -4.86 11.19
CA ASP A 62 -5.18 -4.92 12.39
C ASP A 62 -4.39 -5.38 13.63
N ILE A 63 -3.48 -6.36 13.49
CA ILE A 63 -2.59 -6.80 14.56
C ILE A 63 -1.67 -5.65 15.00
N TRP A 64 -1.08 -4.92 14.05
CA TRP A 64 -0.23 -3.75 14.38
C TRP A 64 -1.01 -2.62 15.04
N ASP A 65 -2.23 -2.34 14.56
CA ASP A 65 -3.12 -1.34 15.15
C ASP A 65 -3.49 -1.72 16.60
N PHE A 66 -3.73 -3.01 16.86
CA PHE A 66 -4.02 -3.55 18.20
C PHE A 66 -2.84 -3.39 19.17
N HIS A 67 -1.61 -3.71 18.75
CA HIS A 67 -0.45 -3.73 19.63
C HIS A 67 0.15 -2.34 19.92
N TYR A 68 0.11 -1.40 18.96
CA TYR A 68 0.92 -0.17 19.06
C TYR A 68 0.15 1.13 19.33
N GLY A 69 -1.19 1.11 19.32
CA GLY A 69 -2.10 2.07 19.95
C GLY A 69 -1.93 3.57 19.62
N TYR A 70 -1.01 3.94 18.73
CA TYR A 70 -0.63 5.31 18.39
C TYR A 70 -0.21 5.32 16.93
N GLY A 71 -1.13 5.78 16.09
CA GLY A 71 -0.95 5.91 14.65
C GLY A 71 -1.39 4.66 13.90
N SER A 72 -2.70 4.53 13.63
CA SER A 72 -3.21 3.38 12.89
C SER A 72 -2.78 3.45 11.44
N TRP A 73 -2.43 2.31 10.86
CA TRP A 73 -2.18 2.21 9.42
C TRP A 73 -3.40 2.69 8.64
N ARG A 74 -4.61 2.40 9.15
CA ARG A 74 -5.88 2.99 8.69
C ARG A 74 -5.94 4.50 8.71
N ALA A 75 -5.37 5.16 9.72
CA ALA A 75 -5.32 6.62 9.76
C ALA A 75 -4.33 7.17 8.74
N SER A 76 -3.21 6.48 8.49
CA SER A 76 -2.28 6.84 7.42
C SER A 76 -2.90 6.64 6.03
N GLU A 77 -3.64 5.55 5.79
CA GLU A 77 -4.42 5.38 4.55
C GLU A 77 -5.50 6.46 4.43
N ALA A 78 -6.23 6.76 5.50
CA ALA A 78 -7.22 7.82 5.49
C ALA A 78 -6.61 9.22 5.29
N GLU A 79 -5.39 9.46 5.78
CA GLU A 79 -4.63 10.69 5.53
C GLU A 79 -4.11 10.74 4.09
N ASP A 80 -3.67 9.62 3.52
CA ASP A 80 -3.29 9.55 2.11
C ASP A 80 -4.51 9.73 1.19
N ASP A 81 -5.65 9.10 1.50
CA ASP A 81 -6.94 9.31 0.82
C ASP A 81 -7.41 10.76 0.96
N ALA A 82 -7.31 11.34 2.16
CA ALA A 82 -7.65 12.74 2.41
C ALA A 82 -6.69 13.69 1.69
N ARG A 83 -5.41 13.36 1.58
CA ARG A 83 -4.40 14.10 0.80
C ARG A 83 -4.69 14.00 -0.69
N MET A 84 -5.16 12.87 -1.18
CA MET A 84 -5.64 12.69 -2.55
C MET A 84 -6.90 13.52 -2.82
N LEU A 85 -7.81 13.59 -1.84
CA LEU A 85 -9.03 14.40 -1.93
C LEU A 85 -8.79 15.92 -1.76
N SER A 86 -7.72 16.32 -1.06
CA SER A 86 -7.44 17.73 -0.71
C SER A 86 -6.39 18.42 -1.55
N CYS A 87 -5.72 17.72 -2.49
CA CYS A 87 -4.82 18.37 -3.42
C CYS A 87 -5.65 19.33 -4.31
N GLU A 88 -5.49 20.64 -4.13
CA GLU A 88 -6.31 21.71 -4.75
C GLU A 88 -6.28 21.74 -6.30
N THR A 89 -5.53 20.84 -6.94
CA THR A 89 -5.59 20.51 -8.37
C THR A 89 -6.76 19.56 -8.75
N TYR A 90 -7.46 18.97 -7.77
CA TYR A 90 -8.63 18.09 -7.95
C TYR A 90 -9.91 18.89 -8.17
N ASN A 91 -10.08 19.41 -9.39
CA ASN A 91 -11.35 19.93 -9.83
C ASN A 91 -12.28 18.75 -10.16
N GLU A 92 -13.56 18.76 -9.74
CA GLU A 92 -14.55 17.71 -10.09
C GLU A 92 -14.69 17.50 -11.62
N SER A 93 -14.27 18.48 -12.43
CA SER A 93 -14.17 18.38 -13.90
C SER A 93 -12.99 17.53 -14.41
N ALA A 94 -12.10 17.04 -13.54
CA ALA A 94 -11.00 16.14 -13.90
C ALA A 94 -11.39 14.64 -13.84
N ARG A 95 -12.60 14.31 -13.35
CA ARG A 95 -13.14 12.93 -13.32
C ARG A 95 -13.69 12.51 -14.68
N HIS A 96 -12.83 12.55 -15.69
CA HIS A 96 -13.13 12.10 -17.04
C HIS A 96 -12.04 11.17 -17.53
N PRO A 97 -12.36 10.22 -18.42
CA PRO A 97 -11.36 9.31 -18.97
C PRO A 97 -10.17 10.06 -19.56
N ALA A 98 -8.98 9.83 -19.02
CA ALA A 98 -7.78 10.59 -19.37
C ALA A 98 -6.52 9.74 -19.21
N TRP A 99 -5.45 10.15 -19.90
CA TRP A 99 -4.11 9.66 -19.59
C TRP A 99 -3.64 10.26 -18.27
N VAL A 100 -3.10 9.40 -17.41
CA VAL A 100 -2.53 9.75 -16.11
C VAL A 100 -1.08 9.31 -16.07
N TYR A 101 -0.26 10.10 -15.39
CA TYR A 101 1.19 9.97 -15.48
C TYR A 101 1.81 9.82 -14.09
N CYS A 102 2.84 8.98 -13.97
CA CYS A 102 3.56 8.85 -12.72
C CYS A 102 4.55 10.02 -12.61
N PRO A 103 4.48 10.87 -11.57
CA PRO A 103 5.40 12.01 -11.44
C PRO A 103 6.87 11.60 -11.22
N ARG A 104 7.14 10.30 -11.07
CA ARG A 104 8.49 9.74 -10.97
C ARG A 104 8.98 9.06 -12.27
N GLY A 105 8.24 9.19 -13.38
CA GLY A 105 8.67 8.68 -14.68
C GLY A 105 8.47 7.18 -14.92
N HIS A 106 7.80 6.44 -14.02
CA HIS A 106 7.73 4.97 -14.13
C HIS A 106 6.72 4.46 -15.16
N ASN A 107 5.54 5.07 -15.23
CA ASN A 107 4.46 4.58 -16.06
C ASN A 107 3.49 5.70 -16.44
N ALA A 108 2.76 5.49 -17.54
CA ALA A 108 1.64 6.31 -17.98
C ALA A 108 0.51 5.36 -18.42
N VAL A 109 -0.70 5.56 -17.92
CA VAL A 109 -1.85 4.69 -18.19
C VAL A 109 -3.09 5.49 -18.50
N PHE A 110 -4.02 4.90 -19.24
CA PHE A 110 -5.32 5.51 -19.48
C PHE A 110 -6.30 5.08 -18.38
N SER A 111 -6.74 6.04 -17.57
CA SER A 111 -7.73 5.82 -16.52
C SER A 111 -9.11 6.24 -16.99
N LYS A 112 -10.14 5.43 -16.68
CA LYS A 112 -11.54 5.79 -16.93
C LYS A 112 -12.05 6.88 -15.98
N ASP A 113 -11.43 6.99 -14.81
CA ASP A 113 -11.83 7.90 -13.75
C ASP A 113 -10.97 9.16 -13.71
N GLY A 114 -9.97 9.26 -14.59
CA GLY A 114 -9.03 10.38 -14.67
C GLY A 114 -7.96 10.36 -13.57
N TYR A 115 -7.82 9.22 -12.87
CA TYR A 115 -6.87 9.01 -11.78
C TYR A 115 -6.47 7.53 -11.70
N ASP A 116 -5.23 7.24 -11.31
CA ASP A 116 -4.77 5.88 -10.98
C ASP A 116 -3.59 5.92 -9.99
N GLU A 117 -3.14 4.77 -9.49
CA GLU A 117 -1.91 4.62 -8.74
C GLU A 117 -0.81 3.96 -9.59
N CYS A 118 0.41 4.47 -9.47
CA CYS A 118 1.53 3.86 -10.18
C CYS A 118 1.88 2.49 -9.57
N ALA A 119 1.68 1.42 -10.32
CA ALA A 119 2.01 0.05 -9.89
C ALA A 119 3.49 -0.16 -9.47
N ALA A 120 4.42 0.69 -9.95
CA ALA A 120 5.84 0.57 -9.62
C ALA A 120 6.23 1.25 -8.31
N CYS A 121 5.58 2.37 -7.97
CA CYS A 121 6.02 3.20 -6.84
C CYS A 121 4.89 3.64 -5.89
N GLY A 122 3.64 3.30 -6.17
CA GLY A 122 2.46 3.69 -5.40
C GLY A 122 2.19 5.20 -5.40
N ALA A 123 2.84 5.98 -6.26
CA ALA A 123 2.55 7.41 -6.36
C ALA A 123 1.18 7.62 -7.03
N PRO A 124 0.36 8.56 -6.54
CA PRO A 124 -0.86 8.95 -7.24
C PRO A 124 -0.49 9.50 -8.63
N MET A 125 -1.28 9.12 -9.63
CA MET A 125 -1.11 9.50 -11.02
C MET A 125 -2.31 10.34 -11.46
N THR A 126 -2.02 11.52 -11.99
CA THR A 126 -3.04 12.43 -12.53
C THR A 126 -2.64 12.92 -13.93
N PRO A 127 -3.55 13.54 -14.69
CA PRO A 127 -3.22 14.16 -15.96
C PRO A 127 -2.29 15.37 -15.81
N ALA A 128 -2.29 16.02 -14.64
CA ALA A 128 -1.45 17.18 -14.35
C ALA A 128 0.04 16.80 -14.20
N ASP A 129 0.34 15.52 -13.98
CA ASP A 129 1.71 15.03 -13.79
C ASP A 129 2.46 14.75 -15.10
N GLU A 130 1.87 15.07 -16.26
CA GLU A 130 2.45 14.81 -17.58
C GLU A 130 3.85 15.43 -17.75
N GLU A 131 3.99 16.71 -17.41
CA GLU A 131 5.25 17.43 -17.54
C GLU A 131 6.32 16.85 -16.60
N THR A 132 5.96 16.62 -15.33
CA THR A 132 6.83 16.00 -14.33
C THR A 132 7.27 14.58 -14.73
N TYR A 133 6.38 13.82 -15.37
CA TYR A 133 6.68 12.49 -15.89
C TYR A 133 7.75 12.54 -17.00
N PHE A 134 7.61 13.45 -17.97
CA PHE A 134 8.61 13.62 -19.03
C PHE A 134 9.92 14.19 -18.50
N ASP A 135 9.89 15.14 -17.56
CA ASP A 135 11.10 15.63 -16.90
C ASP A 135 11.86 14.50 -16.19
N ALA A 136 11.14 13.59 -15.52
CA ALA A 136 11.73 12.43 -14.88
C ALA A 136 12.34 11.45 -15.90
N LEU A 137 11.69 11.23 -17.05
CA LEU A 137 12.24 10.42 -18.13
C LEU A 137 13.48 11.04 -18.76
N CYS A 138 13.48 12.35 -19.00
CA CYS A 138 14.63 13.11 -19.47
C CYS A 138 15.80 13.01 -18.47
N ALA A 139 15.53 13.20 -17.17
CA ALA A 139 16.53 13.06 -16.11
C ALA A 139 17.09 11.64 -16.02
N ALA A 140 16.27 10.62 -16.30
CA ALA A 140 16.68 9.23 -16.39
C ALA A 140 17.35 8.85 -17.74
N GLY A 141 17.43 9.78 -18.70
CA GLY A 141 17.97 9.54 -20.03
C GLY A 141 17.11 8.59 -20.90
N GLN A 142 15.84 8.41 -20.56
CA GLN A 142 14.92 7.51 -21.27
C GLN A 142 14.17 8.19 -22.42
N CYS A 143 14.11 9.52 -22.44
CA CYS A 143 13.76 10.29 -23.64
C CYS A 143 14.69 11.49 -23.81
N MET A 144 14.82 11.96 -25.05
CA MET A 144 15.61 13.14 -25.46
C MET A 144 14.69 14.25 -25.95
#